data_AF-A0A3C0X0P5-F1
#
_entry.id   AF-A0A3C0X0P5-F1
#
_cell.length_a   1.000
_cell.length_b   1.000
_cell.length_c   1.000
_cell.angle_alpha   90.00
_cell.angle_beta   90.00
_cell.angle_gamma   90.00
#
_symmetry.space_group_name_H-M   'P 1'
#
loop_
_entity.id
_entity.type
_entity.pdbx_description
1 polymer ?
#
loop_
_entity_poly.entity_id
_entity_poly.type
_entity_poly.pdbx_seq_one_letter_code
_entity_poly.pdbx_strand_id
1 'polypeptide(L)'
;MNSNMKLLMPFAAQTGLSADARGGILFGVYGGYNITVSPISGGKTMQISVGVKVNGQPIDNNQLQLFAKQNKSVFGICRANGYRVDFNVKQFLTAKSTINKGLRPGIEIVAAFLRSLGAENCCQACGKSEDLGTYYTYNCASVLCDACYSET
;
A
#
# COMPACT_ATOMS: atom_id res chain seq x y z
N MET A 1 -17.85 3.56 16.39
CA MET A 1 -17.05 3.76 15.15
C MET A 1 -15.99 4.81 15.43
N ASN A 2 -14.70 4.47 15.36
CA ASN A 2 -13.62 5.46 15.53
C ASN A 2 -13.65 6.50 14.39
N SER A 3 -13.19 7.73 14.65
CA SER A 3 -13.31 8.87 13.73
C SER A 3 -12.65 8.62 12.36
N ASN A 4 -11.57 7.82 12.34
CA ASN A 4 -10.84 7.46 11.13
C ASN A 4 -11.65 6.51 10.22
N MET A 5 -12.42 5.57 10.78
CA MET A 5 -13.23 4.64 9.98
C MET A 5 -14.37 5.34 9.22
N LYS A 6 -14.94 6.41 9.79
CA LYS A 6 -15.91 7.26 9.08
C LYS A 6 -15.34 7.89 7.81
N LEU A 7 -14.02 8.09 7.75
CA LEU A 7 -13.33 8.70 6.60
C LEU A 7 -12.77 7.65 5.64
N LEU A 8 -12.38 6.48 6.15
CA LEU A 8 -11.84 5.38 5.34
C LEU A 8 -12.91 4.63 4.55
N MET A 9 -14.11 4.40 5.11
CA MET A 9 -15.17 3.68 4.41
C MET A 9 -15.61 4.34 3.09
N PRO A 10 -15.85 5.67 3.03
CA PRO A 10 -16.15 6.33 1.76
C PRO A 10 -14.99 6.23 0.75
N PHE A 11 -13.75 6.25 1.21
CA PHE A 11 -12.58 6.06 0.34
C PHE A 11 -12.50 4.61 -0.19
N ALA A 12 -12.77 3.62 0.65
CA ALA A 12 -12.82 2.22 0.26
C ALA A 12 -13.89 1.98 -0.83
N ALA A 13 -15.10 2.51 -0.61
CA ALA A 13 -16.19 2.42 -1.58
C ALA A 13 -15.85 3.08 -2.93
N GLN A 14 -15.19 4.24 -2.92
CA GLN A 14 -14.78 4.94 -4.15
C GLN A 14 -13.67 4.23 -4.92
N THR A 15 -12.81 3.49 -4.23
CA THR A 15 -11.67 2.79 -4.83
C THR A 15 -11.95 1.34 -5.16
N GLY A 16 -13.10 0.80 -4.72
CA GLY A 16 -13.41 -0.63 -4.81
C GLY A 16 -12.61 -1.49 -3.83
N LEU A 17 -11.86 -0.87 -2.91
CA LEU A 17 -11.14 -1.60 -1.87
C LEU A 17 -12.11 -2.08 -0.79
N SER A 18 -11.80 -3.25 -0.23
CA SER A 18 -12.45 -3.76 0.97
C SER A 18 -11.85 -3.13 2.21
N ALA A 19 -12.65 -2.97 3.26
CA ALA A 19 -12.20 -2.55 4.58
C ALA A 19 -12.34 -3.71 5.55
N ASP A 20 -11.35 -3.89 6.44
CA ASP A 20 -11.47 -4.90 7.49
C ASP A 20 -12.54 -4.50 8.52
N ALA A 21 -13.20 -5.49 9.14
CA ALA A 21 -14.26 -5.24 10.11
C ALA A 21 -13.79 -4.46 11.37
N ARG A 22 -12.47 -4.42 11.60
CA ARG A 22 -11.83 -3.68 12.70
C ARG A 22 -11.43 -2.24 12.32
N GLY A 23 -11.61 -1.86 11.05
CA GLY A 23 -11.67 -0.48 10.57
C GLY A 23 -10.36 0.22 10.29
N GLY A 24 -9.24 -0.48 10.42
CA GLY A 24 -7.91 0.09 10.29
C GLY A 24 -7.33 -0.14 8.92
N ILE A 25 -7.69 -1.24 8.25
CA ILE A 25 -6.98 -1.70 7.07
C ILE A 25 -7.92 -1.71 5.87
N LEU A 26 -7.39 -1.23 4.74
CA LEU A 26 -7.99 -1.44 3.43
C LEU A 26 -7.17 -2.43 2.62
N PHE A 27 -7.83 -3.21 1.79
CA PHE A 27 -7.17 -4.15 0.91
C PHE A 27 -7.98 -4.45 -0.33
N GLY A 28 -7.31 -4.90 -1.39
CA GLY A 28 -7.94 -5.31 -2.63
C GLY A 28 -7.11 -4.92 -3.84
N VAL A 29 -7.76 -4.89 -4.99
CA VAL A 29 -7.10 -4.54 -6.26
C VAL A 29 -7.42 -3.10 -6.63
N TYR A 30 -6.38 -2.31 -6.88
CA TYR A 30 -6.54 -0.96 -7.43
C TYR A 30 -5.54 -0.72 -8.56
N GLY A 31 -6.04 -0.23 -9.70
CA GLY A 31 -5.22 0.05 -10.88
C GLY A 31 -4.48 -1.16 -11.47
N GLY A 32 -4.90 -2.39 -11.12
CA GLY A 32 -4.28 -3.66 -11.50
C GLY A 32 -3.35 -4.27 -10.43
N TYR A 33 -3.16 -3.60 -9.29
CA TYR A 33 -2.22 -4.04 -8.25
C TYR A 33 -2.93 -4.49 -6.98
N ASN A 34 -2.40 -5.55 -6.34
CA ASN A 34 -2.81 -5.93 -4.99
C ASN A 34 -2.25 -4.92 -4.01
N ILE A 35 -3.13 -4.14 -3.38
CA ILE A 35 -2.77 -3.06 -2.47
C ILE A 35 -3.33 -3.36 -1.09
N THR A 36 -2.51 -3.10 -0.06
CA THR A 36 -2.98 -2.94 1.32
C THR A 36 -2.73 -1.50 1.78
N VAL A 37 -3.61 -0.98 2.62
CA VAL A 37 -3.46 0.33 3.25
C VAL A 37 -3.63 0.16 4.74
N SER A 38 -2.61 0.55 5.52
CA SER A 38 -2.61 0.39 6.97
C SER A 38 -2.20 1.69 7.69
N PRO A 39 -2.72 1.96 8.91
CA PRO A 39 -2.28 3.08 9.72
C PRO A 39 -0.85 2.85 10.20
N ILE A 40 -0.05 3.91 10.17
CA ILE A 40 1.30 3.95 10.74
C ILE A 40 1.44 5.18 11.65
N SER A 41 2.57 5.30 12.35
CA SER A 41 2.85 6.43 13.27
C SER A 41 1.76 6.62 14.33
N GLY A 42 1.28 5.52 14.92
CA GLY A 42 0.18 5.54 15.89
C GLY A 42 -1.18 5.95 15.28
N GLY A 43 -1.38 5.74 13.98
CA GLY A 43 -2.60 6.10 13.26
C GLY A 43 -2.66 7.54 12.78
N LYS A 44 -1.55 8.28 12.85
CA LYS A 44 -1.47 9.68 12.36
C LYS A 44 -1.34 9.77 10.85
N THR A 45 -0.85 8.72 10.19
CA THR A 45 -0.79 8.64 8.73
C THR A 45 -1.00 7.22 8.24
N MET A 46 -1.01 7.02 6.92
CA MET A 46 -1.28 5.75 6.26
C MET A 46 -0.07 5.29 5.45
N GLN A 47 0.12 3.98 5.35
CA GLN A 47 1.05 3.33 4.44
C GLN A 47 0.25 2.60 3.38
N ILE A 48 0.61 2.79 2.11
CA ILE A 48 0.18 1.96 1.00
C ILE A 48 1.29 0.91 0.80
N SER A 49 0.96 -0.37 0.81
CA SER A 49 1.92 -1.47 0.64
C SER A 49 1.49 -2.36 -0.51
N VAL A 50 2.47 -2.81 -1.30
CA VAL A 50 2.28 -3.69 -2.46
C VAL A 50 3.37 -4.75 -2.50
N GLY A 51 3.08 -5.88 -3.13
CA GLY A 51 4.09 -6.87 -3.51
C GLY A 51 4.29 -6.81 -5.01
N VAL A 52 5.45 -6.32 -5.45
CA VAL A 52 5.72 -6.08 -6.88
C VAL A 52 7.16 -6.39 -7.27
N LYS A 53 7.34 -6.74 -8.53
CA LYS A 53 8.65 -6.91 -9.17
C LYS A 53 8.66 -6.26 -10.55
N VAL A 54 9.85 -5.88 -11.02
CA VAL A 54 10.10 -5.39 -12.38
C VAL A 54 11.16 -6.30 -12.98
N ASN A 55 10.86 -6.93 -14.11
CA ASN A 55 11.75 -7.90 -14.77
C ASN A 55 12.26 -9.00 -13.80
N GLY A 56 11.37 -9.51 -12.93
CA GLY A 56 11.71 -10.54 -11.95
C GLY A 56 12.41 -10.05 -10.67
N GLN A 57 12.82 -8.78 -10.61
CA GLN A 57 13.61 -8.23 -9.50
C GLN A 57 12.80 -7.24 -8.63
N PRO A 58 13.17 -7.08 -7.35
CA PRO A 58 12.68 -5.98 -6.51
C PRO A 58 12.89 -4.61 -7.16
N ILE A 59 12.01 -3.65 -6.84
CA ILE A 59 12.19 -2.25 -7.26
C ILE A 59 13.38 -1.63 -6.49
N ASP A 60 14.24 -0.92 -7.21
CA ASP A 60 15.41 -0.25 -6.64
C ASP A 60 15.03 0.89 -5.68
N ASN A 61 15.72 0.97 -4.54
CA ASN A 61 15.44 1.96 -3.51
C ASN A 61 15.81 3.40 -3.94
N ASN A 62 16.81 3.60 -4.79
CA ASN A 62 17.14 4.95 -5.30
C ASN A 62 16.01 5.47 -6.20
N GLN A 63 15.41 4.59 -7.01
CA GLN A 63 14.25 4.94 -7.82
C GLN A 63 13.05 5.34 -6.96
N LEU A 64 12.79 4.61 -5.86
CA LEU A 64 11.73 4.96 -4.91
C LEU A 64 11.99 6.27 -4.17
N GLN A 65 13.25 6.56 -3.83
CA GLN A 65 13.63 7.85 -3.23
C GLN A 65 13.42 9.01 -4.21
N LEU A 66 13.76 8.85 -5.49
CA LEU A 66 13.49 9.85 -6.53
C LEU A 66 11.98 10.08 -6.70
N PHE A 67 11.21 8.99 -6.77
CA PHE A 67 9.74 9.05 -6.80
C PHE A 67 9.16 9.82 -5.59
N ALA A 68 9.65 9.54 -4.37
CA ALA A 68 9.20 10.22 -3.17
C ALA A 68 9.54 11.72 -3.20
N LYS A 69 10.74 12.09 -3.70
CA LYS A 69 11.15 13.50 -3.86
C LYS A 69 10.27 14.24 -4.85
N GLN A 70 9.93 13.62 -5.98
CA GLN A 70 9.04 14.19 -7.00
C GLN A 70 7.60 14.36 -6.48
N ASN A 71 7.15 13.47 -5.59
CA ASN A 71 5.80 13.43 -5.04
C ASN A 71 5.73 13.85 -3.56
N LYS A 72 6.66 14.70 -3.10
CA LYS A 72 6.83 15.11 -1.68
C LYS A 72 5.63 15.83 -1.05
N SER A 73 4.67 16.27 -1.87
CA SER A 73 3.39 16.83 -1.40
C SER A 73 2.48 15.74 -0.82
N VAL A 74 2.64 14.49 -1.27
CA VAL A 74 1.81 13.34 -0.91
C VAL A 74 2.57 12.32 -0.06
N PHE A 75 3.83 12.04 -0.37
CA PHE A 75 4.63 11.01 0.31
C PHE A 75 5.74 11.60 1.17
N GLY A 76 6.01 10.94 2.28
CA GLY A 76 7.17 11.22 3.14
C GLY A 76 8.35 10.31 2.80
N ILE A 77 8.12 9.00 2.81
CA ILE A 77 9.14 7.97 2.60
C ILE A 77 8.54 6.87 1.72
N CYS A 78 9.27 6.45 0.69
CA CYS A 78 8.94 5.27 -0.11
C CYS A 78 10.17 4.36 -0.14
N ARG A 79 9.98 3.06 0.12
CA ARG A 79 11.10 2.11 0.18
C ARG A 79 10.66 0.69 -0.16
N ALA A 80 11.61 -0.08 -0.70
CA ALA A 80 11.49 -1.51 -0.89
C ALA A 80 12.22 -2.26 0.22
N ASN A 81 11.64 -3.38 0.65
CA ASN A 81 12.28 -4.42 1.45
C ASN A 81 12.04 -5.75 0.74
N GLY A 82 13.00 -6.17 -0.08
CA GLY A 82 12.76 -7.23 -1.07
C GLY A 82 11.59 -6.84 -2.00
N TYR A 83 10.67 -7.77 -2.23
CA TYR A 83 9.51 -7.58 -3.11
C TYR A 83 8.39 -6.71 -2.51
N ARG A 84 8.44 -6.41 -1.21
CA ARG A 84 7.52 -5.49 -0.56
C ARG A 84 7.95 -4.05 -0.84
N VAL A 85 7.02 -3.25 -1.35
CA VAL A 85 7.22 -1.81 -1.50
C VAL A 85 6.20 -1.06 -0.66
N ASP A 86 6.70 -0.18 0.20
CA ASP A 86 5.91 0.65 1.08
C ASP A 86 5.99 2.12 0.66
N PHE A 87 4.83 2.73 0.47
CA PHE A 87 4.67 4.16 0.19
C PHE A 87 3.99 4.82 1.39
N ASN A 88 4.77 5.50 2.23
CA ASN A 88 4.25 6.17 3.41
C ASN A 88 3.69 7.54 3.04
N VAL A 89 2.37 7.68 3.18
CA VAL A 89 1.68 8.96 3.01
C VAL A 89 2.23 9.95 4.03
N LYS A 90 2.51 11.16 3.58
CA LYS A 90 2.95 12.25 4.45
C LYS A 90 1.89 12.51 5.52
N GLN A 91 2.32 12.73 6.75
CA GLN A 91 1.40 13.10 7.82
C GLN A 91 0.86 14.53 7.59
N PHE A 92 -0.46 14.69 7.67
CA PHE A 92 -1.11 15.99 7.66
C PHE A 92 -1.68 16.34 9.04
N LEU A 93 -2.12 17.59 9.21
CA LEU A 93 -2.66 18.10 10.47
C LEU A 93 -3.89 17.33 11.00
N THR A 94 -4.68 16.70 10.11
CA THR A 94 -5.90 15.98 10.50
C THR A 94 -6.01 14.65 9.74
N ALA A 95 -6.78 13.71 10.28
CA ALA A 95 -7.09 12.47 9.58
C ALA A 95 -7.81 12.74 8.24
N LYS A 96 -8.74 13.71 8.20
CA LYS A 96 -9.45 14.10 6.97
C LYS A 96 -8.50 14.61 5.90
N SER A 97 -7.52 15.45 6.25
CA SER A 97 -6.53 15.93 5.28
C SER A 97 -5.56 14.82 4.86
N THR A 98 -5.19 13.91 5.76
CA THR A 98 -4.38 12.73 5.43
C THR A 98 -5.07 11.85 4.39
N ILE A 99 -6.38 11.61 4.54
CA ILE A 99 -7.16 10.83 3.58
C ILE A 99 -7.28 11.60 2.25
N ASN A 100 -7.79 12.84 2.27
CA ASN A 100 -8.17 13.56 1.06
C ASN A 100 -6.99 14.12 0.26
N LYS A 101 -5.93 14.57 0.93
CA LYS A 101 -4.74 15.19 0.30
C LYS A 101 -3.57 14.23 0.16
N GLY A 102 -3.57 13.15 0.95
CA GLY A 102 -2.50 12.15 0.96
C GLY A 102 -2.95 10.86 0.30
N LEU A 103 -3.77 10.07 1.00
CA LEU A 103 -4.11 8.71 0.58
C LEU A 103 -4.83 8.66 -0.77
N ARG A 104 -5.84 9.52 -0.99
CA ARG A 104 -6.64 9.54 -2.22
C ARG A 104 -5.80 9.81 -3.48
N PRO A 105 -5.03 10.91 -3.58
CA PRO A 105 -4.12 11.07 -4.71
C PRO A 105 -2.96 10.05 -4.68
N GLY A 106 -2.55 9.60 -3.49
CA GLY A 106 -1.44 8.66 -3.34
C GLY A 106 -1.67 7.31 -4.01
N ILE A 107 -2.86 6.73 -3.89
CA ILE A 107 -3.15 5.43 -4.50
C ILE A 107 -3.13 5.49 -6.04
N GLU A 108 -3.62 6.60 -6.61
CA GLU A 108 -3.58 6.89 -8.05
C GLU A 108 -2.14 7.04 -8.55
N ILE A 109 -1.34 7.86 -7.85
CA ILE A 109 0.07 8.10 -8.20
C ILE A 109 0.89 6.80 -8.11
N VAL A 110 0.66 5.97 -7.07
CA VAL A 110 1.32 4.67 -6.93
C VAL A 110 0.98 3.76 -8.09
N ALA A 111 -0.31 3.59 -8.43
CA ALA A 111 -0.71 2.73 -9.54
C ALA A 111 -0.13 3.19 -10.88
N ALA A 112 -0.11 4.50 -11.13
CA ALA A 112 0.51 5.07 -12.33
C ALA A 112 2.02 4.85 -12.37
N PHE A 113 2.72 5.04 -11.25
CA PHE A 113 4.15 4.77 -11.14
C PHE A 113 4.46 3.30 -11.42
N LEU A 114 3.80 2.36 -10.73
CA LEU A 114 4.01 0.93 -10.94
C LEU A 114 3.75 0.53 -12.41
N ARG A 115 2.70 1.07 -13.03
CA ARG A 115 2.40 0.84 -14.44
C ARG A 115 3.50 1.36 -15.36
N SER A 116 4.04 2.55 -15.08
CA SER A 116 5.15 3.11 -15.87
C SER A 116 6.43 2.27 -15.81
N LEU A 117 6.59 1.44 -14.79
CA LEU A 117 7.73 0.54 -14.65
C LEU A 117 7.50 -0.82 -15.29
N GLY A 118 6.28 -1.12 -15.74
CA GLY A 118 5.90 -2.48 -16.11
C GLY A 118 5.96 -3.44 -14.92
N ALA A 119 5.62 -2.95 -13.72
CA ALA A 119 5.65 -3.78 -12.52
C ALA A 119 4.54 -4.84 -12.56
N GLU A 120 4.85 -6.01 -11.99
CA GLU A 120 3.93 -7.14 -11.88
C GLU A 120 3.68 -7.48 -10.42
N ASN A 121 2.46 -7.92 -10.10
CA ASN A 121 2.13 -8.40 -8.75
C ASN A 121 2.95 -9.64 -8.38
N CYS A 122 3.41 -9.67 -7.13
CA CYS A 122 4.05 -10.83 -6.56
C CYS A 122 3.88 -10.89 -5.03
N CYS A 123 4.26 -12.01 -4.44
CA CYS A 123 4.30 -12.22 -3.00
C CYS A 123 5.34 -11.28 -2.38
N GLN A 124 4.92 -10.52 -1.37
CA GLN A 124 5.77 -9.56 -0.65
C GLN A 124 6.99 -10.22 0.01
N ALA A 125 6.91 -11.52 0.33
CA ALA A 125 8.00 -12.26 0.96
C ALA A 125 8.96 -12.90 -0.06
N CYS A 126 8.44 -13.59 -1.09
CA CYS A 126 9.25 -14.45 -1.95
C CYS A 126 9.23 -14.12 -3.45
N GLY A 127 8.41 -13.18 -3.92
CA GLY A 127 8.39 -12.74 -5.32
C GLY A 127 7.68 -13.65 -6.33
N LYS A 128 7.06 -14.76 -5.86
CA LYS A 128 6.16 -15.58 -6.68
C LYS A 128 4.91 -14.82 -7.08
N SER A 129 4.36 -15.06 -8.27
CA SER A 129 3.17 -14.35 -8.78
C SER A 129 1.88 -15.15 -8.69
N GLU A 130 1.97 -16.41 -8.25
CA GLU A 130 0.85 -17.34 -8.14
C GLU A 130 0.27 -17.35 -6.73
N ASP A 131 -1.01 -17.73 -6.62
CA ASP A 131 -1.74 -17.97 -5.38
C ASP A 131 -1.64 -16.81 -4.38
N LEU A 132 -1.73 -15.58 -4.88
CA LEU A 132 -1.63 -14.37 -4.06
C LEU A 132 -2.95 -14.09 -3.32
N GLY A 133 -2.88 -14.09 -2.00
CA GLY A 133 -3.94 -13.62 -1.11
C GLY A 133 -3.53 -12.38 -0.34
N THR A 134 -4.51 -11.67 0.21
CA THR A 134 -4.25 -10.66 1.25
C THR A 134 -4.48 -11.27 2.61
N TYR A 135 -3.42 -11.32 3.42
CA TYR A 135 -3.42 -11.95 4.74
C TYR A 135 -3.10 -10.92 5.82
N TYR A 136 -3.72 -11.08 6.98
CA TYR A 136 -3.39 -10.28 8.17
C TYR A 136 -2.33 -11.03 8.99
N THR A 137 -1.07 -10.63 8.88
CA THR A 137 0.06 -11.24 9.60
C THR A 137 0.72 -10.19 10.48
N TYR A 138 1.06 -10.53 11.73
CA TYR A 138 1.79 -9.66 12.65
C TYR A 138 1.28 -8.19 12.72
N ASN A 139 -0.05 -8.00 12.79
CA ASN A 139 -0.73 -6.68 12.81
C ASN A 139 -0.59 -5.82 11.53
N CYS A 140 -0.21 -6.41 10.41
CA CYS A 140 -0.14 -5.74 9.11
C CYS A 140 -0.89 -6.58 8.06
N ALA A 141 -1.55 -5.93 7.10
CA ALA A 141 -2.05 -6.64 5.94
C ALA A 141 -0.96 -6.72 4.87
N SER A 142 -0.72 -7.94 4.41
CA SER A 142 0.32 -8.27 3.45
C SER A 142 -0.23 -9.12 2.31
N VAL A 143 0.34 -8.92 1.13
CA VAL A 143 0.05 -9.73 -0.06
C VAL A 143 1.06 -10.87 -0.09
N LEU A 144 0.62 -12.10 0.20
CA LEU A 144 1.49 -13.27 0.29
C LEU A 144 0.94 -14.40 -0.59
N CYS A 145 1.80 -15.31 -1.01
CA CYS A 145 1.35 -16.60 -1.49
C CYS A 145 1.04 -17.55 -0.32
N ASP A 146 0.22 -18.57 -0.56
CA ASP A 146 -0.24 -19.51 0.47
C ASP A 146 0.90 -20.20 1.23
N ALA A 147 1.99 -20.53 0.53
CA ALA A 147 3.18 -21.12 1.15
C ALA A 147 3.81 -20.17 2.18
N CYS A 148 4.01 -18.90 1.82
CA CYS A 148 4.58 -17.91 2.75
C CYS A 148 3.63 -17.56 3.88
N TYR A 149 2.32 -17.63 3.67
CA TYR A 149 1.35 -17.44 4.76
C TYR A 149 1.34 -18.63 5.73
N SER A 150 1.49 -19.86 5.24
CA SER A 150 1.52 -21.07 6.09
C SER A 150 2.74 -21.14 7.01
N GLU A 151 3.79 -20.37 6.71
CA GLU A 151 5.02 -20.26 7.50
C GLU A 151 5.00 -19.07 8.50
N THR A 152 3.93 -18.25 8.51
CA THR A 152 3.81 -17.08 9.40
C THR A 152 3.22 -17.36 10.77
#